data_AF-A0A8D2N7P1-F1
#
_entry.id   AF-A0A8D2N7P1-F1
#
_cell.length_a   1.000
_cell.length_b   1.000
_cell.length_c   1.000
_cell.angle_alpha   90.00
_cell.angle_beta   90.00
_cell.angle_gamma   90.00
#
_symmetry.space_group_name_H-M   'P 1'
#
loop_
_entity.id
_entity.type
_entity.pdbx_description
1 polymer ?
#
loop_
_entity_poly.entity_id
_entity_poly.type
_entity_poly.pdbx_seq_one_letter_code
_entity_poly.pdbx_strand_id
1 'polypeptide(L)'
;MVQSYSAQPEYRTPHASVELFQLIIYTPTFILGLLFNIMALSFLFCKVKNLSESTVYMIALIFLDTLLLFTLPFKIISYHLQDHWNLGSVFCSTLESLYFVNMYGSILISLCICVDRYIAICYPFVALTLRSIRKAAMVCALICLGTSAGTLSTFQLHGKGHNISSCFHNFSKSTWQNAGLLSTLEIIFFGSMVAMTFCTAQTVRCLRRHRKPDNPQTHSTRAERIVVTNLAAFLVCFTPYHVAYLMYFLVKNNVIHISFQQVLRDLVQVTLCWANLNCCLDGVCYYFVLKDAADRQRQKSHPSSLHSYFPTEQSCFMLFPSAAFTGGSLTKK
;
A
#
# COMPACT_ATOMS: atom_id res chain seq x y z
N MET A 1 -15.48 -35.20 -57.58
CA MET A 1 -16.49 -35.28 -56.51
C MET A 1 -15.80 -34.82 -55.24
N VAL A 2 -15.94 -33.53 -54.92
CA VAL A 2 -15.21 -32.85 -53.85
C VAL A 2 -15.88 -33.21 -52.53
N GLN A 3 -15.11 -33.82 -51.62
CA GLN A 3 -15.55 -34.16 -50.28
C GLN A 3 -15.40 -32.91 -49.40
N SER A 4 -16.51 -32.57 -48.77
CA SER A 4 -16.76 -31.46 -47.85
C SER A 4 -15.69 -31.29 -46.77
N TYR A 5 -15.05 -30.12 -46.75
CA TYR A 5 -14.28 -29.64 -45.60
C TYR A 5 -15.25 -29.03 -44.60
N SER A 6 -15.41 -29.71 -43.46
CA SER A 6 -16.09 -29.24 -42.26
C SER A 6 -15.58 -27.88 -41.82
N ALA A 7 -16.52 -26.96 -41.53
CA ALA A 7 -16.25 -25.69 -40.86
C ALA A 7 -15.50 -25.94 -39.53
N GLN A 8 -14.29 -25.39 -39.42
CA GLN A 8 -13.59 -25.27 -38.14
C GLN A 8 -14.15 -24.04 -37.41
N PRO A 9 -14.37 -24.11 -36.08
CA PRO A 9 -14.90 -23.01 -35.31
C PRO A 9 -13.88 -21.87 -35.27
N GLU A 10 -14.37 -20.68 -35.56
CA GLU A 10 -13.69 -19.40 -35.41
C GLU A 10 -13.15 -19.27 -33.98
N TYR A 11 -11.82 -19.34 -33.82
CA TYR A 11 -11.10 -19.22 -32.56
C TYR A 11 -11.25 -17.77 -32.06
N ARG A 12 -12.38 -17.47 -31.41
CA ARG A 12 -12.69 -16.13 -30.88
C ARG A 12 -11.60 -15.72 -29.88
N THR A 13 -10.93 -14.62 -30.21
CA THR A 13 -9.62 -14.14 -29.75
C THR A 13 -9.46 -13.97 -28.22
N PRO A 14 -8.32 -14.42 -27.62
CA PRO A 14 -7.96 -14.14 -26.21
C PRO A 14 -7.90 -12.64 -25.86
N HIS A 15 -7.68 -11.77 -26.85
CA HIS A 15 -7.59 -10.32 -26.67
C HIS A 15 -8.90 -9.67 -26.24
N ALA A 16 -10.05 -10.10 -26.81
CA ALA A 16 -11.35 -9.50 -26.49
C ALA A 16 -11.78 -9.77 -25.04
N SER A 17 -11.42 -10.94 -24.49
CA SER A 17 -11.71 -11.27 -23.09
C SER A 17 -10.93 -10.42 -22.08
N VAL A 18 -9.66 -10.08 -22.39
CA VAL A 18 -8.82 -9.26 -21.52
C VAL A 18 -9.28 -7.80 -21.55
N GLU A 19 -9.63 -7.28 -22.74
CA GLU A 19 -10.19 -5.93 -22.90
C GLU A 19 -11.52 -5.76 -22.15
N LEU A 20 -12.42 -6.75 -22.27
CA LEU A 20 -13.69 -6.74 -21.55
C LEU A 20 -13.48 -6.78 -20.03
N PHE A 21 -12.56 -7.62 -19.56
CA PHE A 21 -12.20 -7.69 -18.14
C PHE A 21 -11.64 -6.36 -17.62
N GLN A 22 -10.74 -5.73 -18.38
CA GLN A 22 -10.16 -4.43 -18.05
C GLN A 22 -11.24 -3.36 -17.89
N LEU A 23 -12.20 -3.29 -18.80
CA LEU A 23 -13.30 -2.33 -18.72
C LEU A 23 -14.18 -2.57 -17.47
N ILE A 24 -14.55 -3.83 -17.23
CA ILE A 24 -15.39 -4.24 -16.09
C ILE A 24 -14.70 -3.91 -14.75
N ILE A 25 -13.37 -3.98 -14.67
CA ILE A 25 -12.63 -3.67 -13.44
C ILE A 25 -12.29 -2.18 -13.33
N TYR A 26 -11.78 -1.55 -14.39
CA TYR A 26 -11.30 -0.16 -14.32
C TYR A 26 -12.42 0.85 -14.15
N THR A 27 -13.58 0.67 -14.76
CA THR A 27 -14.68 1.64 -14.62
C THR A 27 -15.20 1.73 -13.18
N PRO A 28 -15.54 0.62 -12.48
CA PRO A 28 -15.89 0.68 -11.07
C PRO A 28 -14.75 1.16 -10.18
N THR A 29 -13.51 0.73 -10.46
CA THR A 29 -12.33 1.18 -9.71
C THR A 29 -12.14 2.68 -9.78
N PHE A 30 -12.30 3.27 -10.97
CA PHE A 30 -12.21 4.71 -11.17
C PHE A 30 -13.32 5.45 -10.40
N ILE A 31 -14.58 5.00 -10.53
CA ILE A 31 -15.73 5.64 -9.87
C ILE A 31 -15.60 5.57 -8.34
N LEU A 32 -15.37 4.37 -7.80
CA LEU A 32 -15.27 4.14 -6.35
C LEU A 32 -14.02 4.79 -5.76
N GLY A 33 -12.88 4.66 -6.45
CA GLY A 33 -11.64 5.28 -6.02
C GLY A 33 -11.75 6.81 -5.97
N LEU A 34 -12.34 7.44 -6.99
CA LEU A 34 -12.57 8.88 -7.01
C LEU A 34 -13.51 9.32 -5.87
N LEU A 35 -14.61 8.59 -5.68
CA LEU A 35 -15.56 8.85 -4.59
C LEU A 35 -14.87 8.79 -3.22
N PHE A 36 -14.17 7.70 -2.91
CA PHE A 36 -13.52 7.53 -1.61
C PHE A 36 -12.39 8.54 -1.38
N ASN A 37 -11.59 8.84 -2.40
CA ASN A 37 -10.51 9.82 -2.28
C ASN A 37 -11.05 11.25 -2.07
N ILE A 38 -12.09 11.68 -2.83
CA ILE A 38 -12.73 12.99 -2.63
C ILE A 38 -13.38 13.09 -1.25
N MET A 39 -14.09 12.04 -0.81
CA MET A 39 -14.71 12.00 0.51
C MET A 39 -13.68 12.11 1.62
N ALA A 40 -12.57 11.36 1.52
CA ALA A 40 -11.50 11.39 2.50
C ALA A 40 -10.82 12.76 2.56
N LEU A 41 -10.54 13.36 1.40
CA LEU A 41 -9.94 14.68 1.30
C LEU A 41 -10.86 15.78 1.87
N SER A 42 -12.15 15.71 1.56
CA SER A 42 -13.16 16.62 2.08
C SER A 42 -13.30 16.52 3.59
N PHE A 43 -13.32 15.30 4.15
CA PHE A 43 -13.36 15.11 5.59
C PHE A 43 -12.08 15.63 6.26
N LEU A 44 -10.91 15.38 5.65
CA LEU A 44 -9.63 15.87 6.14
C LEU A 44 -9.64 17.40 6.24
N PHE A 45 -9.98 18.12 5.17
CA PHE A 45 -9.99 19.58 5.16
C PHE A 45 -11.08 20.19 6.05
N CYS A 46 -12.28 19.59 6.10
CA CYS A 46 -13.41 20.19 6.81
C CYS A 46 -13.49 19.82 8.30
N LYS A 47 -12.99 18.64 8.70
CA LYS A 47 -13.22 18.10 10.06
C LYS A 47 -11.94 17.90 10.87
N VAL A 48 -10.80 17.63 10.23
CA VAL A 48 -9.53 17.37 10.93
C VAL A 48 -8.80 18.68 11.18
N LYS A 49 -8.79 19.14 12.44
CA LYS A 49 -8.12 20.38 12.86
C LYS A 49 -6.68 20.16 13.31
N ASN A 50 -6.35 18.93 13.74
CA ASN A 50 -5.03 18.57 14.22
C ASN A 50 -4.52 17.37 13.42
N LEU A 51 -3.45 17.56 12.66
CA LEU A 51 -2.81 16.48 11.92
C LEU A 51 -2.14 15.51 12.90
N SER A 52 -2.15 14.23 12.54
CA SER A 52 -1.38 13.17 13.21
C SER A 52 -0.47 12.49 12.22
N GLU A 53 0.51 11.72 12.68
CA GLU A 53 1.44 10.96 11.82
C GLU A 53 0.67 10.05 10.85
N SER A 54 -0.34 9.34 11.35
CA SER A 54 -1.19 8.48 10.51
C SER A 54 -2.01 9.27 9.48
N THR A 55 -2.38 10.52 9.79
CA THR A 55 -3.05 11.41 8.83
C THR A 55 -2.09 11.82 7.71
N VAL A 56 -0.79 11.98 8.00
CA VAL A 56 0.21 12.30 6.97
C VAL A 56 0.39 11.14 5.99
N TYR A 57 0.51 9.91 6.47
CA TYR A 57 0.57 8.73 5.60
C TYR A 57 -0.70 8.57 4.76
N MET A 58 -1.86 8.86 5.35
CA MET A 58 -3.14 8.86 4.63
C MET A 58 -3.18 9.92 3.52
N ILE A 59 -2.67 11.14 3.77
CA ILE A 59 -2.56 12.18 2.73
C ILE A 59 -1.65 11.71 1.59
N ALA A 60 -0.53 11.05 1.92
CA ALA A 60 0.37 10.51 0.92
C ALA A 60 -0.30 9.42 0.07
N LEU A 61 -1.07 8.51 0.67
CA LEU A 61 -1.87 7.52 -0.07
C LEU A 61 -2.92 8.18 -0.97
N ILE A 62 -3.67 9.17 -0.46
CA ILE A 62 -4.67 9.90 -1.27
C ILE A 62 -4.00 10.58 -2.47
N PHE A 63 -2.83 11.17 -2.27
CA PHE A 63 -2.05 11.77 -3.35
C PHE A 63 -1.67 10.71 -4.40
N LEU A 64 -1.10 9.57 -3.99
CA LEU A 64 -0.71 8.48 -4.88
C LEU A 64 -1.91 7.89 -5.64
N ASP A 65 -3.01 7.63 -4.94
CA ASP A 65 -4.26 7.15 -5.52
C ASP A 65 -4.82 8.14 -6.55
N THR A 66 -4.72 9.45 -6.28
CA THR A 66 -5.14 10.48 -7.25
C THR A 66 -4.29 10.43 -8.51
N LEU A 67 -2.98 10.17 -8.40
CA LEU A 67 -2.12 9.96 -9.57
C LEU A 67 -2.57 8.73 -10.37
N LEU A 68 -2.87 7.61 -9.70
CA LEU A 68 -3.41 6.43 -10.37
C LEU A 68 -4.73 6.73 -11.07
N LEU A 69 -5.69 7.32 -10.37
CA LEU A 69 -7.01 7.65 -10.90
C LEU A 69 -6.93 8.57 -12.10
N PHE A 70 -5.98 9.52 -12.11
CA PHE A 70 -5.69 10.34 -13.29
C PHE A 70 -5.23 9.51 -14.49
N THR A 71 -4.41 8.47 -14.28
CA THR A 71 -3.90 7.60 -15.36
C THR A 71 -4.95 6.62 -15.91
N LEU A 72 -5.92 6.18 -15.11
CA LEU A 72 -6.87 5.12 -15.50
C LEU A 72 -7.69 5.43 -16.77
N PRO A 73 -8.28 6.62 -16.96
CA PRO A 73 -9.01 6.94 -18.19
C PRO A 73 -8.14 6.82 -19.44
N PHE A 74 -6.90 7.32 -19.37
CA PHE A 74 -5.95 7.22 -20.48
C PHE A 74 -5.53 5.78 -20.74
N LYS A 75 -5.39 4.98 -19.68
CA LYS A 75 -5.10 3.56 -19.80
C LYS A 75 -6.25 2.81 -20.49
N ILE A 76 -7.51 3.09 -20.12
CA ILE A 76 -8.71 2.55 -20.80
C ILE A 76 -8.72 2.94 -22.28
N ILE A 77 -8.48 4.22 -22.59
CA ILE A 77 -8.41 4.72 -23.98
C ILE A 77 -7.28 4.02 -24.75
N SER A 78 -6.10 3.85 -24.13
CA SER A 78 -4.95 3.19 -24.76
C SER A 78 -5.28 1.75 -25.16
N TYR A 79 -5.99 0.99 -24.31
CA TYR A 79 -6.42 -0.37 -24.66
C TYR A 79 -7.43 -0.37 -25.82
N HIS A 80 -8.36 0.59 -25.86
CA HIS A 80 -9.33 0.70 -26.96
C HIS A 80 -8.70 1.14 -28.29
N LEU A 81 -7.72 2.04 -28.25
CA LEU A 81 -7.00 2.51 -29.43
C LEU A 81 -5.93 1.52 -29.91
N GLN A 82 -5.60 0.52 -29.10
CA GLN A 82 -4.55 -0.46 -29.35
C GLN A 82 -3.22 0.23 -29.70
N ASP A 83 -2.60 -0.14 -30.82
CA ASP A 83 -1.33 0.41 -31.31
C ASP A 83 -1.48 1.76 -32.05
N HIS A 84 -2.52 2.55 -31.74
CA HIS A 84 -2.77 3.87 -32.35
C HIS A 84 -2.66 5.03 -31.35
N TRP A 85 -1.77 4.94 -30.37
CA TRP A 85 -1.56 6.03 -29.42
C TRP A 85 -1.08 7.32 -30.13
N ASN A 86 -1.89 8.38 -30.06
CA ASN A 86 -1.66 9.64 -30.78
C ASN A 86 -1.40 10.86 -29.87
N LEU A 87 -1.42 10.69 -28.55
CA LEU A 87 -1.20 11.78 -27.57
C LEU A 87 0.30 12.08 -27.31
N GLY A 88 1.19 11.43 -28.06
CA GLY A 88 2.63 11.64 -28.00
C GLY A 88 3.36 10.78 -26.97
N SER A 89 4.65 10.56 -27.21
CA SER A 89 5.51 9.66 -26.42
C SER A 89 5.82 10.18 -25.01
N VAL A 90 6.02 11.50 -24.87
CA VAL A 90 6.28 12.16 -23.58
C VAL A 90 5.09 11.98 -22.64
N PHE A 91 3.87 12.14 -23.15
CA PHE A 91 2.66 12.00 -22.35
C PHE A 91 2.44 10.54 -21.93
N CYS A 92 2.60 9.58 -22.85
CA CYS A 92 2.53 8.16 -22.50
C CYS A 92 3.52 7.80 -21.38
N SER A 93 4.78 8.20 -21.55
CA SER A 93 5.82 7.87 -20.57
C SER A 93 5.55 8.52 -19.22
N THR A 94 4.96 9.73 -19.21
CA THR A 94 4.50 10.39 -17.98
C THR A 94 3.40 9.58 -17.28
N LEU A 95 2.41 9.09 -18.04
CA LEU A 95 1.33 8.28 -17.49
C LEU A 95 1.86 6.96 -16.88
N GLU A 96 2.79 6.28 -17.56
CA GLU A 96 3.44 5.07 -17.05
C GLU A 96 4.25 5.34 -15.77
N SER A 97 4.93 6.49 -15.71
CA SER A 97 5.65 6.93 -14.52
C SER A 97 4.72 7.20 -13.34
N LEU A 98 3.62 7.93 -13.53
CA LEU A 98 2.63 8.17 -12.49
C LEU A 98 2.05 6.86 -11.95
N TYR A 99 1.78 5.90 -12.84
CA TYR A 99 1.31 4.56 -12.47
C TYR A 99 2.33 3.81 -11.62
N PHE A 100 3.61 3.84 -12.01
CA PHE A 100 4.71 3.23 -11.25
C PHE A 100 4.89 3.88 -9.88
N VAL A 101 4.87 5.21 -9.82
CA VAL A 101 4.98 5.98 -8.57
C VAL A 101 3.86 5.61 -7.62
N ASN A 102 2.62 5.48 -8.11
CA ASN A 102 1.52 4.97 -7.29
C ASN A 102 1.81 3.56 -6.76
N MET A 103 2.15 2.61 -7.63
CA MET A 103 2.35 1.21 -7.23
C MET A 103 3.37 1.07 -6.09
N TYR A 104 4.60 1.56 -6.30
CA TYR A 104 5.67 1.42 -5.31
C TYR A 104 5.54 2.42 -4.16
N GLY A 105 4.98 3.61 -4.42
CA GLY A 105 4.64 4.57 -3.38
C GLY A 105 3.66 3.97 -2.38
N SER A 106 2.55 3.39 -2.85
CA SER A 106 1.51 2.82 -1.98
C SER A 106 2.02 1.61 -1.20
N ILE A 107 2.87 0.76 -1.82
CA ILE A 107 3.58 -0.34 -1.13
C ILE A 107 4.41 0.20 0.04
N LEU A 108 5.27 1.19 -0.20
CA LEU A 108 6.20 1.71 0.81
C LEU A 108 5.48 2.52 1.89
N ILE A 109 4.47 3.31 1.53
CA ILE A 109 3.65 4.05 2.51
C ILE A 109 2.83 3.08 3.37
N SER A 110 2.27 2.02 2.78
CA SER A 110 1.57 0.96 3.53
C SER A 110 2.49 0.28 4.54
N LEU A 111 3.73 0.00 4.16
CA LEU A 111 4.76 -0.49 5.07
C LEU A 111 5.02 0.51 6.20
N CYS A 112 5.20 1.79 5.89
CA CYS A 112 5.39 2.83 6.90
C CYS A 112 4.22 2.90 7.90
N ILE A 113 2.97 2.73 7.46
CA ILE A 113 1.81 2.66 8.34
C ILE A 113 1.91 1.49 9.32
N CYS A 114 2.26 0.29 8.83
CA CYS A 114 2.45 -0.89 9.68
C CYS A 114 3.59 -0.70 10.70
N VAL A 115 4.71 -0.12 10.28
CA VAL A 115 5.87 0.16 11.14
C VAL A 115 5.53 1.25 12.17
N ASP A 116 4.88 2.34 11.78
CA ASP A 116 4.45 3.43 12.66
C ASP A 116 3.55 2.88 13.78
N ARG A 117 2.57 2.03 13.43
CA ARG A 117 1.68 1.41 14.41
C ARG A 117 2.39 0.42 15.31
N TYR A 118 3.30 -0.38 14.75
CA TYR A 118 4.12 -1.30 15.54
C TYR A 118 4.95 -0.56 16.60
N ILE A 119 5.66 0.50 16.21
CA ILE A 119 6.47 1.31 17.13
C ILE A 119 5.57 1.98 18.18
N ALA A 120 4.45 2.57 17.76
CA ALA A 120 3.52 3.27 18.64
C ALA A 120 2.98 2.40 19.79
N ILE A 121 2.77 1.10 19.52
CA ILE A 121 2.06 0.19 20.42
C ILE A 121 3.04 -0.65 21.22
N CYS A 122 4.05 -1.24 20.55
CA CYS A 122 4.99 -2.13 21.19
C CYS A 122 6.13 -1.39 21.91
N TYR A 123 6.43 -0.14 21.52
CA TYR A 123 7.57 0.63 22.03
C TYR A 123 7.20 2.10 22.30
N PRO A 124 6.29 2.39 23.24
CA PRO A 124 5.76 3.74 23.47
C PRO A 124 6.84 4.78 23.83
N PHE A 125 7.88 4.40 24.58
CA PHE A 125 8.98 5.31 24.91
C PHE A 125 9.84 5.67 23.69
N VAL A 126 10.07 4.71 22.79
CA VAL A 126 10.78 4.96 21.52
C VAL A 126 9.91 5.79 20.57
N ALA A 127 8.60 5.57 20.59
CA ALA A 127 7.63 6.30 19.79
C ALA A 127 7.68 7.81 20.05
N LEU A 128 7.91 8.24 21.29
CA LEU A 128 8.04 9.67 21.65
C LEU A 128 9.21 10.36 20.93
N THR A 129 10.30 9.63 20.67
CA THR A 129 11.48 10.18 20.00
C THR A 129 11.42 10.03 18.48
N LEU A 130 10.94 8.88 18.00
CA LEU A 130 10.95 8.55 16.57
C LEU A 130 9.76 9.12 15.79
N ARG A 131 8.60 9.28 16.43
CA ARG A 131 7.38 9.70 15.74
C ARG A 131 7.18 11.22 15.84
N SER A 132 6.94 11.82 14.68
CA SER A 132 6.57 13.23 14.55
C SER A 132 5.96 13.44 13.19
N ILE A 133 4.98 14.33 13.10
CA ILE A 133 4.34 14.76 11.85
C ILE A 133 5.40 15.18 10.81
N ARG A 134 6.44 15.92 11.22
CA ARG A 134 7.51 16.36 10.32
C ARG A 134 8.31 15.19 9.76
N LYS A 135 8.65 14.20 10.61
CA LYS A 135 9.37 13.00 10.20
C LYS A 135 8.54 12.15 9.25
N ALA A 136 7.26 11.95 9.55
CA ALA A 136 6.33 11.24 8.66
C ALA A 136 6.23 11.93 7.29
N ALA A 137 6.12 13.26 7.26
CA ALA A 137 6.03 14.04 6.02
C ALA A 137 7.32 13.95 5.20
N MET A 138 8.50 14.04 5.84
CA MET A 138 9.78 13.85 5.18
C MET A 138 9.91 12.45 4.58
N VAL A 139 9.53 11.41 5.33
CA VAL A 139 9.55 10.01 4.83
C VAL A 139 8.65 9.86 3.62
N CYS A 140 7.42 10.39 3.67
CA CYS A 140 6.50 10.35 2.53
C CYS A 140 7.07 11.07 1.31
N ALA A 141 7.62 12.27 1.50
CA ALA A 141 8.23 13.05 0.42
C ALA A 141 9.43 12.30 -0.20
N LEU A 142 10.30 11.70 0.62
CA LEU A 142 11.43 10.91 0.15
C LEU A 142 10.98 9.68 -0.64
N ILE A 143 9.93 8.99 -0.21
CA ILE A 143 9.35 7.85 -0.94
C ILE A 143 8.80 8.31 -2.30
N CYS A 144 8.00 9.38 -2.34
CA CYS A 144 7.44 9.90 -3.59
C CYS A 144 8.54 10.37 -4.55
N LEU A 145 9.56 11.09 -4.06
CA LEU A 145 10.69 11.55 -4.87
C LEU A 145 11.56 10.38 -5.34
N GLY A 146 11.86 9.42 -4.47
CA GLY A 146 12.67 8.25 -4.80
C GLY A 146 12.02 7.35 -5.85
N THR A 147 10.72 7.08 -5.70
CA THR A 147 9.95 6.31 -6.69
C THR A 147 9.84 7.06 -8.02
N SER A 148 9.65 8.39 -7.99
CA SER A 148 9.65 9.23 -9.20
C SER A 148 11.00 9.20 -9.91
N ALA A 149 12.11 9.33 -9.18
CA ALA A 149 13.46 9.26 -9.74
C ALA A 149 13.76 7.89 -10.38
N GLY A 150 13.29 6.80 -9.77
CA GLY A 150 13.42 5.44 -10.32
C GLY A 150 12.74 5.27 -11.68
N THR A 151 11.65 6.01 -11.94
CA THR A 151 11.01 5.99 -13.26
C THR A 151 11.88 6.66 -14.33
N LEU A 152 12.65 7.70 -13.99
CA LEU A 152 13.49 8.45 -14.94
C LEU A 152 14.53 7.57 -15.63
N SER A 153 15.11 6.62 -14.90
CA SER A 153 15.99 5.59 -15.47
C SER A 153 15.28 4.67 -16.47
N THR A 154 13.97 4.48 -16.31
CA THR A 154 13.11 3.68 -17.20
C THR A 154 12.65 4.48 -18.43
N PHE A 155 12.42 5.80 -18.31
CA PHE A 155 12.14 6.70 -19.44
C PHE A 155 13.27 6.69 -20.47
N GLN A 156 14.53 6.69 -20.02
CA GLN A 156 15.70 6.66 -20.90
C GLN A 156 15.79 5.35 -21.70
N LEU A 157 15.21 4.26 -21.18
CA LEU A 157 15.23 2.94 -21.81
C LEU A 157 14.22 2.81 -22.97
N HIS A 158 13.21 3.69 -23.04
CA HIS A 158 12.22 3.72 -24.12
C HIS A 158 12.71 4.43 -25.40
N GLY A 159 13.96 4.89 -25.44
CA GLY A 159 14.62 5.35 -26.65
C GLY A 159 14.12 6.72 -27.14
N LYS A 160 15.03 7.69 -27.22
CA LYS A 160 14.78 8.93 -27.96
C LYS A 160 14.62 8.59 -29.45
N GLY A 161 13.39 8.57 -29.96
CA GLY A 161 13.13 8.57 -31.42
C GLY A 161 12.23 7.47 -31.99
N HIS A 162 11.66 6.58 -31.18
CA HIS A 162 10.61 5.67 -31.68
C HIS A 162 9.22 6.30 -31.52
N ASN A 163 8.43 6.30 -32.60
CA ASN A 163 7.00 6.56 -32.53
C ASN A 163 6.38 5.49 -31.62
N ILE A 164 6.02 5.86 -30.39
CA ILE A 164 5.31 4.98 -29.46
C ILE A 164 3.90 4.79 -30.03
N SER A 165 3.67 3.65 -30.67
CA SER A 165 2.35 3.26 -31.18
C SER A 165 1.46 2.72 -30.05
N SER A 166 2.05 2.16 -28.99
CA SER A 166 1.34 1.44 -27.93
C SER A 166 1.75 1.96 -26.54
N CYS A 167 0.79 2.44 -25.74
CA CYS A 167 1.04 2.90 -24.35
C CYS A 167 0.50 1.89 -23.33
N PHE A 168 1.20 1.63 -22.22
CA PHE A 168 0.84 0.63 -21.19
C PHE A 168 0.84 -0.84 -21.64
N HIS A 169 1.03 -1.12 -22.94
CA HIS A 169 0.76 -2.43 -23.51
C HIS A 169 1.94 -3.41 -23.40
N ASN A 170 3.19 -2.92 -23.31
CA ASN A 170 4.36 -3.76 -23.09
C ASN A 170 5.52 -2.95 -22.50
N PHE A 171 6.17 -3.47 -21.46
CA PHE A 171 7.55 -3.05 -21.19
C PHE A 171 8.43 -3.46 -22.38
N SER A 172 9.32 -2.56 -22.79
CA SER A 172 10.30 -2.84 -23.85
C SER A 172 11.08 -4.13 -23.57
N LYS A 173 11.53 -4.82 -24.63
CA LYS A 173 12.39 -6.00 -24.53
C LYS A 173 13.66 -5.69 -23.71
N SER A 174 14.18 -4.47 -23.81
CA SER A 174 15.34 -4.00 -23.01
C SER A 174 15.02 -3.88 -21.52
N THR A 175 13.80 -3.49 -21.15
CA THR A 175 13.36 -3.41 -19.75
C THR A 175 13.25 -4.79 -19.12
N TRP A 176 12.68 -5.76 -19.85
CA TRP A 176 12.58 -7.16 -19.39
C TRP A 176 13.94 -7.86 -19.24
N GLN A 177 14.96 -7.39 -19.96
CA GLN A 177 16.33 -7.88 -19.87
C GLN A 177 17.14 -7.20 -18.76
N ASN A 178 16.64 -6.11 -18.17
CA ASN A 178 17.29 -5.45 -17.04
C ASN A 178 16.98 -6.21 -15.74
N ALA A 179 17.62 -7.37 -15.58
CA ALA A 179 17.42 -8.23 -14.42
C ALA A 179 17.68 -7.53 -13.08
N GLY A 180 18.62 -6.57 -13.04
CA GLY A 180 18.92 -5.80 -11.82
C GLY A 180 17.76 -4.91 -11.38
N LEU A 181 17.16 -4.16 -12.31
CA LEU A 181 15.97 -3.35 -12.02
C LEU A 181 14.82 -4.24 -11.55
N LEU A 182 14.50 -5.29 -12.30
CA LEU A 182 13.34 -6.13 -12.00
C LEU A 182 13.49 -6.90 -10.69
N SER A 183 14.71 -7.40 -10.41
CA SER A 183 15.01 -8.03 -9.12
C SER A 183 14.89 -7.04 -7.96
N THR A 184 15.32 -5.80 -8.14
CA THR A 184 15.20 -4.76 -7.11
C THR A 184 13.74 -4.48 -6.76
N LEU A 185 12.87 -4.40 -7.77
CA LEU A 185 11.44 -4.17 -7.59
C LEU A 185 10.77 -5.31 -6.82
N GLU A 186 11.08 -6.56 -7.17
CA GLU A 186 10.57 -7.74 -6.46
C GLU A 186 11.10 -7.82 -5.02
N ILE A 187 12.38 -7.48 -4.79
CA ILE A 187 12.96 -7.41 -3.45
C ILE A 187 12.22 -6.36 -2.60
N ILE A 188 11.92 -5.20 -3.16
CA ILE A 188 11.14 -4.15 -2.47
C ILE A 188 9.76 -4.71 -2.09
N PHE A 189 9.08 -5.38 -3.02
CA PHE A 189 7.76 -5.96 -2.76
C PHE A 189 7.80 -7.06 -1.68
N PHE A 190 8.59 -8.11 -1.86
CA PHE A 190 8.65 -9.23 -0.92
C PHE A 190 9.22 -8.80 0.43
N GLY A 191 10.22 -7.90 0.44
CA GLY A 191 10.73 -7.29 1.66
C GLY A 191 9.65 -6.52 2.42
N SER A 192 8.85 -5.73 1.72
CA SER A 192 7.71 -5.01 2.30
C SER A 192 6.65 -5.98 2.83
N MET A 193 6.32 -7.04 2.08
CA MET A 193 5.37 -8.06 2.49
C MET A 193 5.78 -8.75 3.80
N VAL A 194 7.04 -9.17 3.91
CA VAL A 194 7.59 -9.80 5.12
C VAL A 194 7.57 -8.83 6.29
N ALA A 195 8.05 -7.60 6.09
CA ALA A 195 8.10 -6.59 7.14
C ALA A 195 6.69 -6.18 7.63
N MET A 196 5.73 -5.99 6.71
CA MET A 196 4.34 -5.68 7.05
C MET A 196 3.66 -6.82 7.82
N THR A 197 3.88 -8.07 7.39
CA THR A 197 3.35 -9.25 8.07
C THR A 197 3.93 -9.37 9.48
N PHE A 198 5.23 -9.19 9.63
CA PHE A 198 5.90 -9.18 10.93
C PHE A 198 5.35 -8.07 11.84
N CYS A 199 5.32 -6.81 11.36
CA CYS A 199 4.85 -5.66 12.13
C CYS A 199 3.40 -5.85 12.58
N THR A 200 2.54 -6.34 11.68
CA THR A 200 1.14 -6.61 11.97
C THR A 200 0.99 -7.71 13.02
N ALA A 201 1.71 -8.84 12.85
CA ALA A 201 1.67 -9.95 13.80
C ALA A 201 2.14 -9.51 15.21
N GLN A 202 3.22 -8.74 15.31
CA GLN A 202 3.69 -8.23 16.60
C GLN A 202 2.74 -7.21 17.22
N THR A 203 2.18 -6.31 16.42
CA THR A 203 1.18 -5.34 16.88
C THR A 203 -0.03 -6.06 17.49
N VAL A 204 -0.55 -7.07 16.78
CA VAL A 204 -1.68 -7.88 17.26
C VAL A 204 -1.32 -8.64 18.54
N ARG A 205 -0.12 -9.23 18.62
CA ARG A 205 0.35 -9.92 19.85
C ARG A 205 0.44 -8.97 21.04
N CYS A 206 1.02 -7.79 20.86
CA CYS A 206 1.13 -6.79 21.92
C CYS A 206 -0.26 -6.34 22.41
N LEU A 207 -1.17 -6.00 21.49
CA LEU A 207 -2.53 -5.60 21.83
C LEU A 207 -3.31 -6.69 22.57
N ARG A 208 -3.15 -7.96 22.18
CA ARG A 208 -3.78 -9.10 22.85
C ARG A 208 -3.21 -9.34 24.24
N ARG A 209 -1.90 -9.15 24.44
CA ARG A 209 -1.26 -9.31 25.75
C ARG A 209 -1.74 -8.28 26.77
N HIS A 210 -2.05 -7.06 26.33
CA HIS A 210 -2.56 -5.98 27.19
C HIS A 210 -4.09 -6.01 27.38
N ARG A 211 -4.79 -7.00 26.82
CA ARG A 211 -6.24 -7.15 26.97
C ARG A 211 -6.55 -7.77 28.35
N LYS A 212 -7.43 -7.12 29.14
CA LYS A 212 -7.91 -7.69 30.40
C LYS A 212 -8.75 -8.94 30.13
N PRO A 213 -8.56 -10.05 30.87
CA PRO A 213 -9.25 -11.32 30.64
C PRO A 213 -10.78 -11.28 30.90
N ASP A 214 -11.28 -10.36 31.73
CA ASP A 214 -12.67 -10.37 32.21
C ASP A 214 -13.72 -9.66 31.32
N ASN A 215 -13.45 -9.41 30.04
CA ASN A 215 -14.49 -8.93 29.13
C ASN A 215 -14.68 -9.89 27.93
N PRO A 216 -15.67 -10.78 27.95
CA PRO A 216 -15.91 -11.76 26.89
C PRO A 216 -16.41 -11.13 25.57
N GLN A 217 -16.73 -9.84 25.52
CA GLN A 217 -17.04 -9.08 24.30
C GLN A 217 -15.86 -8.21 23.85
N THR A 218 -14.72 -8.83 23.61
CA THR A 218 -13.55 -8.06 23.22
C THR A 218 -13.45 -7.91 21.69
N HIS A 219 -14.22 -6.97 21.16
CA HIS A 219 -14.08 -6.47 19.78
C HIS A 219 -12.63 -6.09 19.48
N SER A 220 -12.11 -6.45 18.31
CA SER A 220 -10.76 -6.07 17.84
C SER A 220 -10.51 -4.59 18.08
N THR A 221 -9.38 -4.27 18.70
CA THR A 221 -9.05 -2.86 18.99
C THR A 221 -8.96 -2.09 17.67
N ARG A 222 -9.21 -0.78 17.72
CA ARG A 222 -9.14 0.05 16.53
C ARG A 222 -7.79 -0.04 15.82
N ALA A 223 -6.71 -0.03 16.60
CA ALA A 223 -5.35 -0.15 16.08
C ALA A 223 -5.12 -1.49 15.38
N GLU A 224 -5.63 -2.60 15.94
CA GLU A 224 -5.62 -3.93 15.30
C GLU A 224 -6.36 -3.89 13.96
N ARG A 225 -7.54 -3.27 13.90
CA ARG A 225 -8.30 -3.15 12.63
C ARG A 225 -7.52 -2.38 11.57
N ILE A 226 -6.83 -1.30 11.94
CA ILE A 226 -6.03 -0.50 10.98
C ILE A 226 -4.92 -1.36 10.38
N VAL A 227 -4.08 -1.99 11.20
CA VAL A 227 -2.92 -2.76 10.68
C VAL A 227 -3.36 -4.01 9.92
N VAL A 228 -4.40 -4.70 10.38
CA VAL A 228 -4.93 -5.91 9.70
C VAL A 228 -5.57 -5.55 8.36
N THR A 229 -6.38 -4.49 8.32
CA THR A 229 -7.03 -4.05 7.07
C THR A 229 -5.98 -3.58 6.07
N ASN A 230 -4.97 -2.82 6.52
CA ASN A 230 -3.89 -2.34 5.68
C ASN A 230 -3.06 -3.51 5.09
N LEU A 231 -2.71 -4.50 5.90
CA LEU A 231 -2.03 -5.71 5.42
C LEU A 231 -2.90 -6.50 4.44
N ALA A 232 -4.19 -6.67 4.74
CA ALA A 232 -5.12 -7.40 3.87
C ALA A 232 -5.27 -6.70 2.51
N ALA A 233 -5.45 -5.37 2.50
CA ALA A 233 -5.53 -4.59 1.26
C ALA A 233 -4.25 -4.74 0.42
N PHE A 234 -3.08 -4.58 1.05
CA PHE A 234 -1.79 -4.78 0.40
C PHE A 234 -1.66 -6.18 -0.23
N LEU A 235 -1.97 -7.23 0.54
CA LEU A 235 -1.82 -8.61 0.07
C LEU A 235 -2.78 -8.93 -1.08
N VAL A 236 -4.05 -8.51 -0.96
CA VAL A 236 -5.08 -8.78 -1.97
C VAL A 236 -4.80 -8.04 -3.26
N CYS A 237 -4.32 -6.80 -3.21
CA CYS A 237 -4.08 -5.99 -4.40
C CYS A 237 -2.76 -6.32 -5.09
N PHE A 238 -1.65 -6.35 -4.35
CA PHE A 238 -0.32 -6.36 -4.96
C PHE A 238 0.27 -7.75 -5.18
N THR A 239 -0.03 -8.72 -4.30
CA THR A 239 0.56 -10.07 -4.38
C THR A 239 0.26 -10.80 -5.68
N PRO A 240 -1.00 -10.81 -6.20
CA PRO A 240 -1.29 -11.51 -7.45
C PRO A 240 -0.44 -10.99 -8.61
N TYR A 241 -0.25 -9.66 -8.67
CA TYR A 241 0.56 -9.03 -9.70
C TYR A 241 2.03 -9.39 -9.57
N HIS A 242 2.64 -9.23 -8.40
CA HIS A 242 4.08 -9.50 -8.24
C HIS A 242 4.42 -10.98 -8.42
N VAL A 243 3.52 -11.89 -8.03
CA VAL A 243 3.70 -13.32 -8.32
C VAL A 243 3.64 -13.60 -9.83
N ALA A 244 2.64 -13.06 -10.54
CA ALA A 244 2.54 -13.22 -11.99
C ALA A 244 3.74 -12.58 -12.71
N TYR A 245 4.17 -11.41 -12.24
CA TYR A 245 5.29 -10.64 -12.75
C TYR A 245 6.61 -11.42 -12.59
N LEU A 246 6.89 -11.94 -11.40
CA LEU A 246 8.06 -12.77 -11.12
C LEU A 246 8.08 -14.02 -12.01
N MET A 247 6.94 -14.73 -12.11
CA MET A 247 6.86 -15.92 -12.96
C MET A 247 7.13 -15.61 -14.42
N TYR A 248 6.54 -14.54 -14.95
CA TYR A 248 6.77 -14.11 -16.33
C TYR A 248 8.22 -13.65 -16.54
N PHE A 249 8.83 -12.96 -15.57
CA PHE A 249 10.24 -12.58 -15.59
C PHE A 249 11.17 -13.79 -15.68
N LEU A 250 10.93 -14.84 -14.87
CA LEU A 250 11.73 -16.07 -14.86
C LEU A 250 11.61 -16.84 -16.19
N VAL A 251 10.41 -16.94 -16.75
CA VAL A 251 10.21 -17.57 -18.06
C VAL A 251 10.85 -16.75 -19.18
N LYS A 252 10.72 -15.42 -19.15
CA LYS A 252 11.27 -14.54 -20.18
C LYS A 252 12.81 -14.57 -20.24
N ASN A 253 13.45 -14.79 -19.10
CA ASN A 253 14.91 -14.90 -18.97
C ASN A 253 15.43 -16.35 -19.08
N ASN A 254 14.59 -17.29 -19.55
CA ASN A 254 14.94 -18.70 -19.73
C ASN A 254 15.43 -19.40 -18.45
N VAL A 255 15.01 -18.94 -17.27
CA VAL A 255 15.29 -19.63 -15.99
C VAL A 255 14.37 -20.83 -15.81
N ILE A 256 13.11 -20.70 -16.27
CA ILE A 256 12.10 -21.75 -16.25
C ILE A 256 11.52 -21.90 -17.67
N HIS A 257 11.44 -23.14 -18.16
CA HIS A 257 10.83 -23.43 -19.46
C HIS A 257 9.36 -23.81 -19.30
N ILE A 258 8.45 -22.92 -19.70
CA ILE A 258 7.00 -23.15 -19.70
C ILE A 258 6.44 -22.79 -21.08
N SER A 259 5.59 -23.66 -21.64
CA SER A 259 5.02 -23.53 -22.99
C SER A 259 3.99 -22.40 -23.12
N PHE A 260 3.46 -21.90 -22.01
CA PHE A 260 2.33 -20.94 -21.98
C PHE A 260 2.76 -19.50 -21.69
N GLN A 261 3.80 -19.00 -22.37
CA GLN A 261 4.30 -17.63 -22.17
C GLN A 261 3.24 -16.55 -22.44
N GLN A 262 2.34 -16.78 -23.40
CA GLN A 262 1.23 -15.86 -23.70
C GLN A 262 0.25 -15.75 -22.53
N VAL A 263 -0.11 -16.89 -21.92
CA VAL A 263 -1.02 -16.92 -20.77
C VAL A 263 -0.43 -16.18 -19.58
N LEU A 264 0.88 -16.32 -19.32
CA LEU A 264 1.53 -15.56 -18.24
C LEU A 264 1.53 -14.06 -18.51
N ARG A 265 1.71 -13.62 -19.77
CA ARG A 265 1.59 -12.19 -20.14
C ARG A 265 0.19 -11.67 -19.83
N ASP A 266 -0.83 -12.42 -20.22
CA ASP A 266 -2.23 -12.03 -19.99
C ASP A 266 -2.54 -12.00 -18.49
N LEU A 267 -2.03 -12.97 -17.72
CA LEU A 267 -2.15 -12.98 -16.26
C LEU A 267 -1.48 -11.77 -15.61
N VAL A 268 -0.30 -11.34 -16.09
CA VAL A 268 0.34 -10.11 -15.61
C VAL A 268 -0.56 -8.90 -15.85
N GLN A 269 -1.18 -8.79 -17.03
CA GLN A 269 -2.10 -7.69 -17.34
C GLN A 269 -3.35 -7.73 -16.46
N VAL A 270 -3.99 -8.90 -16.33
CA VAL A 270 -5.19 -9.11 -15.50
C VAL A 270 -4.92 -8.79 -14.03
N THR A 271 -3.82 -9.31 -13.47
CA THR A 271 -3.44 -9.05 -12.08
C THR A 271 -2.96 -7.62 -11.85
N LEU A 272 -2.38 -6.96 -12.85
CA LEU A 272 -2.10 -5.53 -12.80
C LEU A 272 -3.38 -4.70 -12.76
N CYS A 273 -4.45 -5.15 -13.43
CA CYS A 273 -5.77 -4.52 -13.30
C CYS A 273 -6.33 -4.68 -11.90
N TRP A 274 -6.20 -5.88 -11.35
CA TRP A 274 -6.61 -6.20 -9.99
C TRP A 274 -5.88 -5.35 -8.95
N ALA A 275 -4.58 -5.11 -9.13
CA ALA A 275 -3.78 -4.27 -8.24
C ALA A 275 -4.30 -2.83 -8.11
N ASN A 276 -5.01 -2.31 -9.13
CA ASN A 276 -5.59 -0.97 -9.07
C ASN A 276 -6.75 -0.85 -8.10
N LEU A 277 -7.34 -1.97 -7.64
CA LEU A 277 -8.31 -1.99 -6.56
C LEU A 277 -7.72 -1.43 -5.25
N ASN A 278 -6.40 -1.29 -5.15
CA ASN A 278 -5.70 -0.59 -4.07
C ASN A 278 -6.37 0.72 -3.69
N CYS A 279 -6.62 1.60 -4.66
CA CYS A 279 -7.16 2.94 -4.38
C CYS A 279 -8.58 2.91 -3.78
N CYS A 280 -9.29 1.80 -3.98
CA CYS A 280 -10.60 1.59 -3.36
C CYS A 280 -10.47 1.00 -1.96
N LEU A 281 -9.58 0.01 -1.76
CA LEU A 281 -9.36 -0.64 -0.48
C LEU A 281 -8.67 0.28 0.54
N ASP A 282 -7.84 1.21 0.07
CA ASP A 282 -7.25 2.28 0.89
C ASP A 282 -8.35 3.18 1.50
N GLY A 283 -9.51 3.31 0.83
CA GLY A 283 -10.69 3.97 1.37
C GLY A 283 -11.16 3.42 2.72
N VAL A 284 -11.00 2.10 2.95
CA VAL A 284 -11.31 1.47 4.24
C VAL A 284 -10.30 1.89 5.32
N CYS A 285 -9.02 2.00 4.94
CA CYS A 285 -7.98 2.54 5.82
C CYS A 285 -8.27 4.01 6.19
N TYR A 286 -8.68 4.82 5.20
CA TYR A 286 -9.08 6.22 5.40
C TYR A 286 -10.19 6.35 6.42
N TYR A 287 -11.25 5.53 6.29
CA TYR A 287 -12.35 5.52 7.24
C TYR A 287 -11.87 5.31 8.69
N PHE A 288 -11.01 4.32 8.92
CA PHE A 288 -10.53 4.02 10.27
C PHE A 288 -9.64 5.13 10.84
N VAL A 289 -8.75 5.71 10.02
CA VAL A 289 -7.85 6.82 10.39
C VAL A 289 -8.63 8.12 10.64
N LEU A 290 -9.60 8.45 9.78
CA LEU A 290 -10.40 9.67 9.91
C LEU A 290 -11.31 9.64 11.13
N LYS A 291 -11.96 8.50 11.38
CA LYS A 291 -12.72 8.31 12.61
C LYS A 291 -11.79 8.44 13.83
N ASP A 292 -10.48 8.15 13.72
CA ASP A 292 -9.51 8.17 14.83
C ASP A 292 -9.12 9.59 15.17
N ALA A 293 -8.90 10.40 14.14
CA ALA A 293 -8.73 11.83 14.28
C ALA A 293 -9.98 12.49 14.92
N ALA A 294 -11.18 12.13 14.45
CA ALA A 294 -12.43 12.68 14.96
C ALA A 294 -12.67 12.35 16.44
N ASP A 295 -12.46 11.09 16.85
CA ASP A 295 -12.65 10.67 18.24
C ASP A 295 -11.64 11.37 19.18
N ARG A 296 -10.37 11.50 18.76
CA ARG A 296 -9.35 12.28 19.50
C ARG A 296 -9.73 13.75 19.66
N GLN A 297 -10.32 14.35 18.64
CA GLN A 297 -10.78 15.74 18.72
C GLN A 297 -11.94 15.91 19.69
N ARG A 298 -12.91 14.98 19.69
CA ARG A 298 -14.04 14.98 20.64
C ARG A 298 -13.57 14.93 22.09
N GLN A 299 -12.61 14.06 22.39
CA GLN A 299 -12.01 13.96 23.73
C GLN A 299 -11.35 15.26 24.19
N LYS A 300 -10.71 16.02 23.27
CA LYS A 300 -10.10 17.33 23.59
C LYS A 300 -11.13 18.45 23.77
N SER A 301 -12.28 18.38 23.11
CA SER A 301 -13.33 19.43 23.17
C SER A 301 -14.28 19.31 24.38
N HIS A 302 -14.30 18.17 25.07
CA HIS A 302 -15.06 17.98 26.32
C HIS A 302 -14.13 17.43 27.41
N PRO A 303 -13.38 18.30 28.11
CA PRO A 303 -12.49 17.87 29.20
C PRO A 303 -13.23 17.41 30.47
N SER A 304 -14.56 17.52 30.54
CA SER A 304 -15.35 17.17 31.73
C SER A 304 -15.88 15.72 31.71
N SER A 305 -15.56 15.00 32.79
CA SER A 305 -16.02 13.65 33.21
C SER A 305 -15.16 12.42 32.88
N LEU A 306 -13.83 12.54 32.91
CA LEU A 306 -12.98 11.36 33.15
C LEU A 306 -11.69 11.70 33.91
N HIS A 307 -11.87 12.27 35.11
CA HIS A 307 -10.86 12.25 36.17
C HIS A 307 -10.90 10.91 36.95
N SER A 308 -11.21 9.81 36.27
CA SER A 308 -11.34 8.46 36.87
C SER A 308 -10.69 7.35 36.05
N TYR A 309 -9.86 7.66 35.05
CA TYR A 309 -9.06 6.65 34.36
C TYR A 309 -7.68 7.17 33.90
N PHE A 310 -7.02 7.94 34.78
CA PHE A 310 -5.57 7.90 34.86
C PHE A 310 -5.23 6.95 36.02
N PRO A 311 -4.58 5.80 35.79
CA PRO A 311 -3.66 5.34 36.81
C PRO A 311 -2.59 6.42 36.88
N THR A 312 -2.58 7.14 37.98
CA THR A 312 -1.53 8.04 38.41
C THR A 312 -0.16 7.47 38.01
N GLU A 313 0.51 8.17 37.09
CA GLU A 313 1.97 8.17 36.95
C GLU A 313 2.59 8.78 38.22
N GLN A 314 2.38 8.11 39.35
CA GLN A 314 2.97 8.40 40.65
C GLN A 314 3.07 7.18 41.58
N SER A 315 2.60 6.00 41.16
CA SER A 315 2.73 4.76 41.96
C SER A 315 3.90 3.85 41.53
N CYS A 316 4.80 4.29 40.64
CA CYS A 316 6.03 3.56 40.32
C CYS A 316 7.26 4.01 41.14
N PHE A 317 7.06 4.88 42.14
CA PHE A 317 8.05 5.21 43.17
C PHE A 317 7.52 4.73 44.53
N MET A 318 7.58 3.42 44.81
CA MET A 318 7.65 2.83 46.16
C MET A 318 7.56 1.30 46.09
N LEU A 319 8.43 0.67 45.28
CA LEU A 319 8.70 -0.76 45.39
C LEU A 319 10.23 -0.97 45.42
N PHE A 320 10.88 -0.34 46.40
CA PHE A 320 12.07 -0.93 47.01
C PHE A 320 11.59 -1.59 48.30
N PRO A 321 11.78 -2.91 48.50
CA PRO A 321 11.67 -3.49 49.81
C PRO A 321 12.84 -2.94 50.64
N SER A 322 12.54 -2.09 51.62
CA SER A 322 13.43 -1.89 52.76
C SER A 322 13.58 -3.24 53.45
N ALA A 323 14.70 -3.91 53.22
CA ALA A 323 15.16 -4.99 54.07
C ALA A 323 15.51 -4.38 55.43
N ALA A 324 14.63 -4.59 56.41
CA ALA A 324 14.89 -4.36 57.83
C ALA A 324 15.21 -5.71 58.47
N PHE A 325 16.46 -5.91 58.90
CA PHE A 325 16.95 -6.88 59.90
C PHE A 325 18.42 -6.47 60.11
N THR A 326 18.98 -6.14 61.27
CA THR A 326 18.69 -6.30 62.71
C THR A 326 19.63 -5.31 63.42
N GLY A 327 19.22 -4.55 64.43
CA GLY A 327 19.16 -5.07 65.80
C GLY A 327 20.56 -5.39 66.35
N GLY A 328 21.33 -4.36 66.74
CA GLY A 328 22.66 -4.51 67.35
C GLY A 328 22.92 -3.38 68.34
N SER A 329 23.01 -3.77 69.60
CA SER A 329 23.05 -2.96 70.83
C SER A 329 24.27 -2.04 70.99
N LEU A 330 24.05 -0.97 71.78
CA LEU A 330 25.01 -0.18 72.55
C LEU A 330 26.35 -0.85 72.86
N THR A 331 27.45 -0.09 72.74
CA THR A 331 28.28 0.35 73.89
C THR A 331 29.31 1.42 73.51
N LYS A 332 29.43 2.43 74.39
CA LYS A 332 30.60 3.26 74.77
C LYS A 332 31.92 2.92 74.05
N LYS A 333 32.69 3.86 73.51
CA LYS A 333 33.38 4.97 74.23
C LYS A 333 34.00 5.92 73.21
#